data_AF-A0A7K0DF46-F1
#
_entry.id   AF-A0A7K0DF46-F1
#
_cell.length_a   1.000
_cell.length_b   1.000
_cell.length_c   1.000
_cell.angle_alpha   90.00
_cell.angle_beta   90.00
_cell.angle_gamma   90.00
#
_symmetry.space_group_name_H-M   'P 1'
#
loop_
_entity.id
_entity.type
_entity.pdbx_description
1 polymer ?
#
loop_
_entity_poly.entity_id
_entity_poly.type
_entity_poly.pdbx_seq_one_letter_code
_entity_poly.pdbx_strand_id
1 'polypeptide(L)'
;MSAVNAWEALSSIITVIAVSVAALLTLACLWPEPDRRPPHARSRARNPYAGIPAPWPAHWSCDFPGRPLTVDEAHRAMQLHREHDCARKRVAMTMLVAEGRITPDSSRHYRRRARA
;
A
#
# COMPACT_ATOMS: atom_id res chain seq x y z
N MET A 1 28.77 -4.47 52.32
CA MET A 1 28.57 -5.39 51.16
C MET A 1 27.41 -4.91 50.28
N SER A 2 27.50 -3.70 49.71
CA SER A 2 26.38 -3.10 48.94
C SER A 2 26.82 -2.36 47.66
N ALA A 3 28.04 -1.85 47.60
CA ALA A 3 28.56 -1.16 46.41
C ALA A 3 28.92 -2.12 45.25
N VAL A 4 29.48 -3.29 45.55
CA VAL A 4 29.88 -4.28 44.53
C VAL A 4 28.65 -4.83 43.79
N ASN A 5 27.56 -5.13 44.52
CA ASN A 5 26.34 -5.66 43.92
C ASN A 5 25.60 -4.60 43.07
N ALA A 6 25.65 -3.32 43.47
CA ALA A 6 25.05 -2.23 42.72
C ALA A 6 25.81 -1.95 41.40
N TRP A 7 27.14 -2.07 41.44
CA TRP A 7 27.99 -1.90 40.27
C TRP A 7 27.78 -3.02 39.24
N GLU A 8 27.69 -4.27 39.69
CA GLU A 8 27.36 -5.42 38.82
C GLU A 8 25.94 -5.35 38.25
N ALA A 9 24.98 -4.81 39.01
CA ALA A 9 23.63 -4.59 38.50
C ALA A 9 23.62 -3.53 37.39
N LEU A 10 24.36 -2.42 37.57
CA LEU A 10 24.47 -1.36 36.56
C LEU A 10 25.18 -1.85 35.30
N SER A 11 26.27 -2.62 35.43
CA SER A 11 27.00 -3.19 34.29
C SER A 11 26.10 -4.15 33.48
N SER A 12 25.31 -4.99 34.17
CA SER A 12 24.34 -5.88 33.52
C SER A 12 23.24 -5.12 32.77
N ILE A 13 22.67 -4.07 33.37
CA ILE A 13 21.62 -3.27 32.72
C ILE A 13 22.15 -2.58 31.47
N ILE A 14 23.33 -1.95 31.58
CA ILE A 14 23.94 -1.22 30.45
C ILE A 14 24.25 -2.18 29.29
N THR A 15 24.79 -3.36 29.58
CA THR A 15 25.12 -4.36 28.54
C THR A 15 23.86 -4.89 27.85
N VAL A 16 22.79 -5.19 28.59
CA VAL A 16 21.50 -5.62 28.01
C VAL A 16 20.90 -4.54 27.13
N ILE A 17 20.90 -3.29 27.58
CA ILE A 17 20.40 -2.15 26.79
C ILE A 17 21.23 -1.99 25.52
N ALA A 18 22.56 -1.99 25.62
CA ALA A 18 23.45 -1.83 24.47
C ALA A 18 23.25 -2.93 23.42
N VAL A 19 23.15 -4.19 23.83
CA VAL A 19 22.91 -5.34 22.94
C VAL A 19 21.52 -5.24 22.30
N SER A 20 20.50 -4.86 23.07
CA SER A 20 19.12 -4.73 22.57
C SER A 20 19.01 -3.61 21.54
N VAL A 21 19.59 -2.44 21.81
CA VAL A 21 19.63 -1.32 20.87
C VAL A 21 20.36 -1.70 19.60
N ALA A 22 21.52 -2.36 19.70
CA ALA A 22 22.25 -2.82 18.53
C ALA A 22 21.43 -3.82 17.68
N ALA A 23 20.74 -4.77 18.32
CA ALA A 23 19.87 -5.72 17.63
C ALA A 23 18.65 -5.04 16.97
N LEU A 24 18.04 -4.05 17.62
CA LEU A 24 16.95 -3.27 17.03
C LEU A 24 17.43 -2.41 15.85
N LEU A 25 18.62 -1.82 15.95
CA LEU A 25 19.21 -1.03 14.87
C LEU A 25 19.59 -1.90 13.67
N THR A 26 20.17 -3.08 13.88
CA THR A 26 20.46 -3.99 12.76
C THR A 26 19.18 -4.49 12.10
N LEU A 27 18.14 -4.81 12.88
CA LEU A 27 16.84 -5.19 12.34
C LEU A 27 16.19 -4.03 11.57
N ALA A 28 16.28 -2.80 12.06
CA ALA A 28 15.75 -1.61 11.39
C ALA A 28 16.52 -1.26 10.10
N CYS A 29 17.85 -1.35 10.12
CA CYS A 29 18.69 -1.12 8.95
C CYS A 29 18.54 -2.21 7.89
N LEU A 30 18.28 -3.45 8.32
CA LEU A 30 17.97 -4.56 7.43
C LEU A 30 16.50 -4.56 6.98
N TRP A 31 15.64 -3.78 7.63
CA TRP A 31 14.24 -3.70 7.25
C TRP A 31 14.12 -2.99 5.91
N PRO A 32 13.43 -3.59 4.92
CA PRO A 32 13.18 -2.93 3.64
C PRO A 32 12.33 -1.69 3.91
N GLU A 33 12.93 -0.50 3.72
CA GLU A 33 12.25 0.78 3.87
C GLU A 33 10.98 0.74 3.01
N PRO A 34 9.77 0.77 3.62
CA PRO A 34 8.54 0.85 2.84
C PRO A 34 8.57 2.18 2.10
N ASP A 35 8.56 2.12 0.76
CA ASP A 35 8.58 3.26 -0.15
C ASP A 35 7.97 4.51 0.49
N ARG A 36 8.81 5.49 0.83
CA ARG A 36 8.36 6.84 1.19
C ARG A 36 7.75 7.47 -0.05
N ARG A 37 6.50 7.14 -0.33
CA ARG A 37 5.73 7.82 -1.38
C ARG A 37 5.75 9.31 -1.06
N PRO A 38 6.20 10.17 -1.99
CA PRO A 38 6.15 11.60 -1.77
C PRO A 38 4.70 12.01 -1.51
N PRO A 39 4.45 13.00 -0.64
CA PRO A 39 3.11 13.54 -0.48
C PRO A 39 2.74 14.24 -1.79
N HIS A 40 1.99 13.54 -2.66
CA HIS A 40 1.24 14.13 -3.76
C HIS A 40 0.10 14.98 -3.17
N ALA A 41 0.46 16.08 -2.53
CA ALA A 41 -0.45 17.12 -2.13
C ALA A 41 -0.25 18.29 -3.09
N ARG A 42 -1.36 18.78 -3.65
CA ARG A 42 -1.52 20.03 -4.42
C ARG A 42 -1.54 19.93 -5.95
N SER A 43 -2.26 18.96 -6.48
CA SER A 43 -2.98 19.17 -7.75
C SER A 43 -4.42 18.65 -7.66
N ARG A 44 -5.14 19.08 -6.63
CA ARG A 44 -6.61 19.12 -6.65
C ARG A 44 -7.03 20.33 -7.48
N ALA A 45 -6.70 20.34 -8.77
CA ALA A 45 -7.34 21.23 -9.70
C ALA A 45 -8.76 20.70 -9.93
N ARG A 46 -9.69 21.16 -9.09
CA ARG A 46 -11.11 21.39 -9.37
C ARG A 46 -11.74 20.43 -10.40
N ASN A 47 -12.00 19.18 -10.02
CA ASN A 47 -13.03 18.38 -10.69
C ASN A 47 -14.36 18.63 -9.94
N PRO A 48 -15.33 19.34 -10.53
CA PRO A 48 -16.64 19.60 -9.90
C PRO A 48 -17.44 18.33 -9.59
N TYR A 49 -17.05 17.19 -10.17
CA TYR A 49 -17.70 15.89 -9.98
C TYR A 49 -16.94 14.94 -9.05
N ALA A 50 -15.77 15.33 -8.50
CA ALA A 50 -15.00 14.52 -7.55
C ALA A 50 -15.67 14.38 -6.17
N GLY A 51 -16.85 14.97 -5.99
CA GLY A 51 -17.58 15.03 -4.73
C GLY A 51 -18.93 14.34 -4.71
N ILE A 52 -19.39 13.71 -5.80
CA ILE A 52 -20.59 12.86 -5.73
C ILE A 52 -20.09 11.46 -5.35
N PRO A 53 -20.19 11.05 -4.07
CA PRO A 53 -19.83 9.70 -3.70
C PRO A 53 -20.79 8.78 -4.45
N ALA A 54 -20.27 7.78 -5.14
CA ALA A 54 -21.12 6.67 -5.58
C ALA A 54 -21.97 6.24 -4.36
N PRO A 55 -23.32 6.18 -4.50
CA PRO A 55 -24.19 5.86 -3.39
C PRO A 55 -23.69 4.62 -2.65
N TRP A 56 -23.49 4.73 -1.34
CA TRP A 56 -23.23 3.59 -0.46
C TRP A 56 -24.42 2.63 -0.64
N PRO A 57 -24.26 1.40 -1.21
CA PRO A 57 -23.19 0.41 -1.06
C PRO A 57 -22.36 0.13 -2.34
N ALA A 58 -22.48 0.95 -3.39
CA ALA A 58 -21.97 0.58 -4.71
C ALA A 58 -20.46 0.33 -4.74
N HIS A 59 -19.63 0.96 -3.91
CA HIS A 59 -18.16 0.91 -4.00
C HIS A 59 -17.52 -0.44 -3.64
N TRP A 60 -18.20 -1.34 -2.88
CA TRP A 60 -17.70 -2.70 -2.59
C TRP A 60 -18.28 -3.77 -3.53
N SER A 61 -19.31 -3.44 -4.28
CA SER A 61 -19.92 -4.39 -5.22
C SER A 61 -18.92 -4.80 -6.30
N CYS A 62 -18.86 -6.10 -6.59
CA CYS A 62 -18.11 -6.61 -7.74
C CYS A 62 -18.86 -6.38 -9.07
N ASP A 63 -20.09 -5.87 -8.98
CA ASP A 63 -20.99 -5.66 -10.09
C ASP A 63 -20.44 -4.65 -11.10
N PHE A 64 -20.81 -4.89 -12.35
CA PHE A 64 -20.48 -4.00 -13.45
C PHE A 64 -21.15 -2.64 -13.21
N PRO A 65 -20.38 -1.54 -13.18
CA PRO A 65 -20.91 -0.23 -12.80
C PRO A 65 -21.90 0.37 -13.80
N GLY A 66 -22.04 -0.18 -15.03
CA GLY A 66 -22.97 0.31 -16.05
C GLY A 66 -22.63 1.67 -16.66
N ARG A 67 -21.76 2.43 -15.99
CA ARG A 67 -21.23 3.74 -16.40
C ARG A 67 -19.70 3.73 -16.37
N PRO A 68 -19.04 4.62 -17.16
CA PRO A 68 -17.62 4.87 -17.02
C PRO A 68 -17.29 5.31 -15.58
N LEU A 69 -16.18 4.80 -15.04
CA LEU A 69 -15.67 5.21 -13.74
C LEU A 69 -14.85 6.48 -13.91
N THR A 70 -14.97 7.41 -12.95
CA THR A 70 -13.98 8.49 -12.84
C THR A 70 -12.60 7.92 -12.46
N VAL A 71 -11.53 8.68 -12.72
CA VAL A 71 -10.16 8.27 -12.37
C VAL A 71 -10.03 7.92 -10.88
N ASP A 72 -10.65 8.70 -9.99
CA ASP A 72 -10.60 8.46 -8.55
C ASP A 72 -11.40 7.21 -8.15
N GLU A 73 -12.59 6.99 -8.74
CA GLU A 73 -13.36 5.76 -8.53
C GLU A 73 -12.61 4.53 -9.05
N ALA A 74 -11.91 4.65 -10.19
CA ALA A 74 -11.12 3.59 -10.77
C ALA A 74 -9.92 3.23 -9.89
N HIS A 75 -9.18 4.23 -9.37
CA HIS A 75 -8.12 3.98 -8.39
C HIS A 75 -8.66 3.31 -7.12
N ARG A 76 -9.79 3.77 -6.60
CA ARG A 76 -10.42 3.16 -5.41
C ARG A 76 -10.84 1.72 -5.68
N ALA A 77 -11.43 1.43 -6.85
CA ALA A 77 -11.81 0.08 -7.24
C ALA A 77 -10.57 -0.84 -7.36
N MET A 78 -9.46 -0.36 -7.93
CA MET A 78 -8.21 -1.11 -7.99
C MET A 78 -7.63 -1.42 -6.59
N GLN A 79 -7.84 -0.54 -5.61
CA GLN A 79 -7.42 -0.75 -4.22
C GLN A 79 -8.33 -1.74 -3.49
N LEU A 80 -9.64 -1.58 -3.61
CA LEU A 80 -10.64 -2.42 -2.91
C LEU A 80 -10.70 -3.85 -3.48
N HIS A 81 -10.52 -4.01 -4.79
CA HIS A 81 -10.59 -5.30 -5.46
C HIS A 81 -9.18 -5.85 -5.77
N ARG A 82 -8.22 -5.64 -4.86
CA ARG A 82 -6.81 -6.04 -5.10
C ARG A 82 -6.66 -7.55 -5.22
N GLU A 83 -7.27 -8.33 -4.31
CA GLU A 83 -7.06 -9.78 -4.24
C GLU A 83 -7.78 -10.58 -5.35
N HIS A 84 -8.93 -10.11 -5.83
CA HIS A 84 -9.77 -10.84 -6.78
C HIS A 84 -9.90 -10.13 -8.12
N ASP A 85 -10.29 -10.86 -9.18
CA ASP A 85 -10.52 -10.32 -10.52
C ASP A 85 -12.01 -10.26 -10.82
N CYS A 86 -12.63 -9.10 -10.60
CA CYS A 86 -14.06 -8.87 -10.83
C CYS A 86 -14.32 -7.94 -12.04
N ALA A 87 -15.56 -7.92 -12.51
CA ALA A 87 -15.97 -7.05 -13.63
C ALA A 87 -15.64 -5.58 -13.35
N ARG A 88 -15.91 -5.11 -12.13
CA ARG A 88 -15.58 -3.73 -11.72
C ARG A 88 -14.09 -3.41 -11.79
N LYS A 89 -13.21 -4.33 -11.35
CA LYS A 89 -11.75 -4.15 -11.45
C LYS A 89 -11.30 -4.05 -12.90
N ARG A 90 -11.85 -4.88 -13.78
CA ARG A 90 -11.53 -4.83 -15.22
C ARG A 90 -11.93 -3.49 -15.83
N VAL A 91 -13.12 -2.98 -15.53
CA VAL A 91 -13.55 -1.64 -15.97
C VAL A 91 -12.63 -0.54 -15.44
N ALA A 92 -12.26 -0.61 -14.16
CA ALA A 92 -11.34 0.35 -13.55
C ALA A 92 -9.96 0.31 -14.24
N MET A 93 -9.43 -0.89 -14.51
CA MET A 93 -8.19 -1.06 -15.25
C MET A 93 -8.28 -0.45 -16.65
N THR A 94 -9.33 -0.78 -17.43
CA THR A 94 -9.52 -0.24 -18.78
C THR A 94 -9.61 1.28 -18.77
N MET A 95 -10.33 1.88 -17.82
CA MET A 95 -10.40 3.34 -17.67
C MET A 95 -9.04 3.95 -17.36
N LEU A 96 -8.26 3.38 -16.43
CA LEU A 96 -6.94 3.91 -16.08
C LEU A 96 -5.92 3.76 -17.20
N VAL A 97 -6.03 2.71 -18.02
CA VAL A 97 -5.20 2.54 -19.22
C VAL A 97 -5.58 3.56 -20.29
N ALA A 98 -6.88 3.75 -20.54
CA ALA A 98 -7.37 4.73 -21.51
C ALA A 98 -6.95 6.17 -21.15
N GLU A 99 -6.93 6.50 -19.85
CA GLU A 99 -6.47 7.79 -19.31
C GLU A 99 -4.94 7.88 -19.18
N GLY A 100 -4.18 6.86 -19.62
CA GLY A 100 -2.72 6.84 -19.56
C GLY A 100 -2.13 6.85 -18.15
N ARG A 101 -2.92 6.47 -17.13
CA ARG A 101 -2.50 6.44 -15.72
C ARG A 101 -1.75 5.18 -15.34
N ILE A 102 -2.03 4.06 -16.02
CA ILE A 102 -1.41 2.77 -15.77
C ILE A 102 -1.11 2.08 -17.10
N THR A 103 0.10 1.52 -17.22
CA THR A 103 0.45 0.60 -18.30
C THR A 103 0.35 -0.83 -17.77
N PRO A 104 -0.46 -1.72 -18.38
CA PRO A 104 -0.56 -3.12 -17.95
C PRO A 104 0.80 -3.80 -18.09
N ASP A 105 1.26 -4.45 -17.02
CA ASP A 105 2.47 -5.26 -17.04
C ASP A 105 2.23 -6.56 -17.82
N SER A 106 2.54 -6.54 -19.11
CA SER A 106 2.40 -7.67 -20.02
C SER A 106 3.28 -8.87 -19.63
N SER A 107 4.36 -8.65 -18.87
CA SER A 107 5.27 -9.71 -18.41
C SER A 107 4.63 -10.67 -17.42
N ARG A 108 3.60 -10.23 -16.68
CA ARG A 108 2.84 -11.08 -15.75
C ARG A 108 1.91 -12.06 -16.46
N HIS A 109 1.35 -11.70 -17.62
CA HIS A 109 0.48 -12.60 -18.37
C HIS A 109 1.22 -13.80 -18.96
N TYR A 110 2.46 -13.59 -19.43
CA TYR A 110 3.30 -14.67 -19.95
C TYR A 110 3.56 -15.76 -18.90
N ARG A 111 3.90 -15.36 -17.66
CA ARG A 111 4.18 -16.31 -16.56
C ARG A 111 2.98 -17.15 -16.12
N ARG A 112 1.74 -16.63 -16.23
CA ARG A 112 0.53 -17.39 -15.92
C ARG A 112 0.22 -18.43 -17.00
N ARG A 113 0.51 -18.13 -18.27
CA ARG A 113 0.24 -19.04 -19.41
C ARG A 113 1.28 -20.15 -19.55
N ALA A 114 2.51 -19.92 -19.11
CA ALA A 114 3.57 -20.94 -19.12
C ALA A 114 3.47 -21.98 -17.98
N ARG A 115 2.51 -21.82 -17.06
CA ARG A 115 2.28 -22.73 -15.91
C ARG A 115 0.92 -23.47 -15.99
N ALA A 116 0.14 -23.23 -17.03
CA ALA A 116 -1.11 -23.92 -17.34
C ALA A 116 -0.85 -24.89 -18.49
#